data_AF-A0A923MEB8-F1
#
_entry.id   AF-A0A923MEB8-F1
#
_cell.length_a   1.000
_cell.length_b   1.000
_cell.length_c   1.000
_cell.angle_alpha   90.00
_cell.angle_beta   90.00
_cell.angle_gamma   90.00
#
_symmetry.space_group_name_H-M   'P 1'
#
loop_
_entity.id
_entity.type
_entity.pdbx_description
1 polymer ?
#
loop_
_entity_poly.entity_id
_entity_poly.type
_entity_poly.pdbx_seq_one_letter_code
_entity_poly.pdbx_strand_id
1 'polypeptide(L)'
;MKDATQFHIRPARPEEAGLFYTPHPEEDKRLGTVGHVRMDFGRSGNEFWHTWWPRGPEELNSPAFKLELQEVVDTLRESVLKNRFAMERFCYDHGGKIDGGYVQNYGYIVETERYRYCLRCNPSPGDYNCYCTAYDLDVQRQNMARDKPLVGRVTYANGDAQEFTDAEAFLKCVREELPYHPTTGFRYEVLTDDPSVRKQVDDMIFDFYGEENPRQLEKYQKTPKQGMTMGGIK
;
A
#
# COMPACT_ATOMS: atom_id res chain seq x y z
N MET A 1 22.76 15.65 -28.38
CA MET A 1 21.32 15.86 -28.08
C MET A 1 21.05 15.01 -26.86
N LYS A 2 20.69 15.59 -25.70
CA LYS A 2 20.24 14.80 -24.55
C LYS A 2 18.81 14.38 -24.88
N ASP A 3 18.54 13.07 -24.90
CA ASP A 3 17.18 12.57 -24.79
C ASP A 3 16.59 13.16 -23.52
N ALA A 4 15.65 14.08 -23.66
CA ALA A 4 14.92 14.60 -22.51
C ALA A 4 13.99 13.49 -22.05
N THR A 5 14.41 12.75 -21.02
CA THR A 5 13.54 11.82 -20.30
C THR A 5 12.33 12.62 -19.80
N GLN A 6 11.23 12.59 -20.54
CA GLN A 6 10.06 13.37 -20.20
C GLN A 6 9.35 12.68 -19.03
N PHE A 7 9.61 13.13 -17.81
CA PHE A 7 8.89 12.66 -16.64
C PHE A 7 7.42 13.10 -16.71
N HIS A 8 6.52 12.13 -16.81
CA HIS A 8 5.08 12.38 -16.86
C HIS A 8 4.52 12.55 -15.46
N ILE A 9 4.05 13.77 -15.16
CA ILE A 9 3.36 14.10 -13.91
C ILE A 9 1.84 13.97 -14.10
N ARG A 10 1.18 13.28 -13.18
CA ARG A 10 -0.29 13.14 -13.15
C ARG A 10 -0.87 13.48 -11.79
N PRO A 11 -2.12 13.96 -11.70
CA PRO A 11 -2.80 14.07 -10.42
C PRO A 11 -2.98 12.69 -9.78
N ALA A 12 -2.91 12.67 -8.45
CA ALA A 12 -3.23 11.49 -7.67
C ALA A 12 -4.72 11.20 -7.66
N ARG A 13 -5.08 9.92 -7.56
CA ARG A 13 -6.44 9.45 -7.35
C ARG A 13 -6.77 9.44 -5.85
N PRO A 14 -8.06 9.48 -5.46
CA PRO A 14 -8.46 9.46 -4.05
C PRO A 14 -7.86 8.29 -3.25
N GLU A 15 -7.79 7.09 -3.84
CA GLU A 15 -7.21 5.90 -3.22
C GLU A 15 -5.69 6.00 -2.98
N GLU A 16 -4.99 6.93 -3.66
CA GLU A 16 -3.55 7.14 -3.52
C GLU A 16 -3.21 8.17 -2.43
N ALA A 17 -4.20 8.79 -1.78
CA ALA A 17 -4.01 9.86 -0.81
C ALA A 17 -3.07 9.47 0.36
N GLY A 18 -3.10 8.20 0.78
CA GLY A 18 -2.23 7.68 1.84
C GLY A 18 -0.73 7.79 1.53
N LEU A 19 -0.34 7.82 0.24
CA LEU A 19 1.06 7.91 -0.18
C LEU A 19 1.68 9.31 0.02
N PHE A 20 0.87 10.32 0.34
CA PHE A 20 1.32 11.71 0.46
C PHE A 20 1.64 12.13 1.89
N TYR A 21 1.42 11.24 2.85
CA TYR A 21 1.66 11.48 4.26
C TYR A 21 2.68 10.48 4.80
N THR A 22 3.37 10.86 5.87
CA THR A 22 4.27 9.96 6.58
C THR A 22 3.43 8.93 7.32
N PRO A 23 3.45 7.64 6.94
CA PRO A 23 2.76 6.59 7.65
C PRO A 23 3.61 6.08 8.81
N HIS A 24 3.12 5.06 9.52
CA HIS A 24 3.89 4.38 10.56
C HIS A 24 5.16 3.72 9.96
N PRO A 25 6.29 3.60 10.69
CA PRO A 25 7.53 3.02 10.13
C PRO A 25 7.40 1.63 9.50
N GLU A 26 6.49 0.81 10.01
CA GLU A 26 6.19 -0.51 9.43
C GLU A 26 5.58 -0.40 8.03
N GLU A 27 4.73 0.60 7.83
CA GLU A 27 4.12 0.90 6.54
C GLU A 27 5.15 1.52 5.58
N ASP A 28 6.09 2.31 6.08
CA ASP A 28 7.21 2.80 5.27
C ASP A 28 8.03 1.65 4.70
N LYS A 29 8.30 0.61 5.51
CA LYS A 29 8.93 -0.62 5.04
C LYS A 29 8.05 -1.32 4.01
N ARG A 30 6.76 -1.56 4.32
CA ARG A 30 5.83 -2.26 3.41
C ARG A 30 5.72 -1.58 2.05
N LEU A 31 5.66 -0.26 2.02
CA LEU A 31 5.54 0.54 0.80
C LEU A 31 6.88 0.73 0.06
N GLY A 32 8.01 0.25 0.59
CA GLY A 32 9.32 0.45 -0.04
C GLY A 32 9.76 1.92 -0.02
N THR A 33 9.40 2.67 1.02
CA THR A 33 9.72 4.09 1.13
C THR A 33 11.22 4.29 1.26
N VAL A 34 11.80 5.17 0.43
CA VAL A 34 13.22 5.55 0.53
C VAL A 34 13.38 6.72 1.51
N GLY A 35 12.56 7.76 1.33
CA GLY A 35 12.61 8.98 2.09
C GLY A 35 11.77 10.06 1.43
N HIS A 36 11.96 11.32 1.85
CA HIS A 36 11.32 12.44 1.18
C HIS A 36 12.20 13.69 1.16
N VAL A 37 12.00 14.52 0.14
CA VAL A 37 12.51 15.88 0.09
C VAL A 37 11.42 16.83 0.58
N ARG A 38 11.70 17.62 1.60
CA ARG A 38 10.86 18.74 2.02
C ARG A 38 11.38 20.01 1.35
N MET A 39 10.49 20.79 0.74
CA MET A 39 10.82 21.97 -0.05
C MET A 39 10.02 23.20 0.40
N ASP A 40 10.62 24.38 0.27
CA ASP A 40 10.03 25.67 0.62
C ASP A 40 10.48 26.74 -0.40
N PHE A 41 9.54 27.53 -0.91
CA PHE A 41 9.82 28.64 -1.81
C PHE A 41 10.13 29.96 -1.09
N GLY A 42 10.23 29.91 0.24
CA GLY A 42 10.55 31.02 1.12
C GLY A 42 9.51 32.14 1.08
N ARG A 43 9.84 33.26 1.74
CA ARG A 43 8.88 34.34 1.96
C ARG A 43 8.50 35.06 0.66
N SER A 44 9.43 35.18 -0.30
CA SER A 44 9.14 35.83 -1.58
C SER A 44 8.36 34.91 -2.52
N GLY A 45 8.40 33.59 -2.27
CA GLY A 45 7.83 32.57 -3.13
C GLY A 45 8.71 32.25 -4.34
N ASN A 46 9.92 32.82 -4.46
CA ASN A 46 10.86 32.57 -5.55
C ASN A 46 12.15 31.85 -5.11
N GLU A 47 12.31 31.58 -3.81
CA GLU A 47 13.43 30.78 -3.32
C GLU A 47 13.22 29.29 -3.63
N PHE A 48 14.22 28.44 -3.38
CA PHE A 48 14.05 26.98 -3.42
C PHE A 48 14.93 26.35 -2.35
N TRP A 49 14.40 26.28 -1.13
CA TRP A 49 15.02 25.61 -0.01
C TRP A 49 14.58 24.16 0.02
N HIS A 50 15.49 23.23 0.31
CA HIS A 50 15.14 21.84 0.44
C HIS A 50 15.98 21.09 1.48
N THR A 51 15.41 20.02 2.02
CA THR A 51 16.09 19.12 2.96
C THR A 51 15.65 17.69 2.71
N TRP A 52 16.61 16.77 2.65
CA TRP A 52 16.35 15.34 2.55
C TRP A 52 16.07 14.74 3.93
N TRP A 53 15.05 13.90 4.02
CA TRP A 53 14.66 13.16 5.21
C TRP A 53 14.61 11.65 4.89
N PRO A 54 15.59 10.86 5.37
CA PRO A 54 15.57 9.41 5.19
C PRO A 54 14.41 8.79 5.97
N ARG A 55 13.77 7.76 5.40
CA ARG A 55 12.71 7.00 6.07
C ARG A 55 12.86 5.49 5.92
N GLY A 56 13.39 5.04 4.78
CA GLY A 56 13.68 3.64 4.52
C GLY A 56 15.05 3.18 4.98
N PRO A 57 15.37 1.90 4.70
CA PRO A 57 16.72 1.36 4.80
C PRO A 57 17.73 2.23 4.02
N GLU A 58 18.93 2.42 4.57
CA GLU A 58 19.94 3.31 4.01
C GLU A 58 20.38 2.86 2.61
N GLU A 59 20.31 1.56 2.34
CA GLU A 59 20.68 0.93 1.06
C GLU A 59 19.80 1.40 -0.09
N LEU A 60 18.55 1.79 0.18
CA LEU A 60 17.65 2.33 -0.84
C LEU A 60 18.06 3.74 -1.27
N ASN A 61 18.75 4.49 -0.41
CA ASN A 61 19.27 5.84 -0.71
C ASN A 61 20.59 5.78 -1.50
N SER A 62 20.60 4.97 -2.56
CA SER A 62 21.77 4.68 -3.40
C SER A 62 22.21 5.89 -4.24
N PRO A 63 23.47 5.91 -4.75
CA PRO A 63 23.91 6.95 -5.68
C PRO A 63 23.07 7.04 -6.95
N ALA A 64 22.59 5.90 -7.47
CA ALA A 64 21.74 5.85 -8.66
C ALA A 64 20.36 6.50 -8.38
N PHE A 65 19.75 6.19 -7.24
CA PHE A 65 18.51 6.83 -6.80
C PHE A 65 18.68 8.35 -6.66
N LYS A 66 19.78 8.80 -6.04
CA LYS A 66 20.05 10.23 -5.86
C LYS A 66 20.18 10.97 -7.18
N LEU A 67 20.83 10.35 -8.18
CA LEU A 67 20.96 10.92 -9.51
C LEU A 67 19.59 11.07 -10.19
N GLU A 68 18.76 10.02 -10.18
CA GLU A 68 17.42 10.08 -10.78
C GLU A 68 16.50 11.06 -10.04
N LEU A 69 16.52 11.09 -8.70
CA LEU A 69 15.77 12.05 -7.91
C LEU A 69 16.17 13.50 -8.27
N GLN A 70 17.46 13.76 -8.48
CA GLN A 70 17.94 15.07 -8.90
C GLN A 70 17.37 15.43 -10.28
N GLU A 71 17.41 14.52 -11.25
CA GLU A 71 16.85 14.74 -12.60
C GLU A 71 15.34 14.99 -12.58
N VAL A 72 14.60 14.24 -11.76
CA VAL A 72 13.15 14.43 -11.57
C VAL A 72 12.87 15.81 -10.97
N VAL A 73 13.57 16.18 -9.89
CA VAL A 73 13.39 17.48 -9.26
C VAL A 73 13.76 18.61 -10.21
N ASP A 74 14.89 18.53 -10.91
CA ASP A 74 15.33 19.56 -11.86
C ASP A 74 14.34 19.74 -13.01
N THR A 75 13.77 18.65 -13.53
CA THR A 75 12.72 18.72 -14.56
C THR A 75 11.46 19.42 -14.02
N LEU A 76 11.04 19.05 -12.80
CA LEU A 76 9.86 19.66 -12.18
C LEU A 76 10.07 21.13 -11.80
N ARG A 77 11.32 21.58 -11.62
CA ARG A 77 11.69 22.99 -11.42
C ARG A 77 11.46 23.87 -12.65
N GLU A 78 11.20 23.28 -13.82
CA GLU A 78 10.77 24.04 -15.00
C GLU A 78 9.24 24.28 -15.01
N SER A 79 8.49 23.60 -14.14
CA SER A 79 7.02 23.63 -14.07
C SER A 79 6.49 23.85 -12.65
N VAL A 80 5.91 22.83 -12.01
CA VAL A 80 5.22 22.92 -10.70
C VAL A 80 6.16 23.31 -9.56
N LEU A 81 7.46 22.99 -9.66
CA LEU A 81 8.48 23.35 -8.66
C LEU A 81 9.29 24.61 -9.02
N LYS A 82 8.85 25.40 -10.03
CA LYS A 82 9.58 26.60 -10.46
C LYS A 82 9.62 27.68 -9.39
N ASN A 83 8.47 27.99 -8.81
CA ASN A 83 8.25 28.94 -7.73
C ASN A 83 6.82 28.75 -7.17
N ARG A 84 6.47 29.42 -6.07
CA ARG A 84 5.17 29.24 -5.40
C ARG A 84 3.98 29.62 -6.28
N PHE A 85 4.13 30.65 -7.12
CA PHE A 85 3.06 31.11 -8.02
C PHE A 85 2.82 30.13 -9.17
N ALA A 86 3.89 29.54 -9.71
CA ALA A 86 3.80 28.48 -10.70
C ALA A 86 3.14 27.23 -10.12
N MET A 87 3.51 26.85 -8.88
CA MET A 87 2.85 25.76 -8.15
C MET A 87 1.36 26.04 -7.95
N GLU A 88 1.00 27.24 -7.49
CA GLU A 88 -0.38 27.64 -7.26
C GLU A 88 -1.22 27.50 -8.54
N ARG A 89 -0.75 28.07 -9.65
CA ARG A 89 -1.41 27.95 -10.95
C ARG A 89 -1.53 26.49 -11.39
N PHE A 90 -0.44 25.74 -11.30
CA PHE A 90 -0.44 24.32 -11.67
C PHE A 90 -1.49 23.54 -10.86
N CYS A 91 -1.59 23.82 -9.56
CA CYS A 91 -2.55 23.19 -8.66
C CYS A 91 -4.01 23.46 -9.01
N TYR A 92 -4.34 24.68 -9.43
CA TYR A 92 -5.68 24.99 -9.88
C TYR A 92 -6.02 24.35 -11.24
N ASP A 93 -5.04 24.26 -12.14
CA ASP A 93 -5.27 23.82 -13.52
C ASP A 93 -5.23 22.27 -13.70
N HIS A 94 -4.61 21.52 -12.78
CA HIS A 94 -4.28 20.08 -13.00
C HIS A 94 -4.95 19.11 -12.02
N GLY A 95 -5.83 19.58 -11.13
CA GLY A 95 -6.56 18.72 -10.18
C GLY A 95 -5.69 18.16 -9.05
N GLY A 96 -6.00 16.96 -8.57
CA GLY A 96 -5.21 16.29 -7.52
C GLY A 96 -5.45 16.82 -6.10
N LYS A 97 -6.56 17.52 -5.83
CA LYS A 97 -6.90 17.97 -4.46
C LYS A 97 -6.93 16.79 -3.49
N ILE A 98 -6.29 16.98 -2.34
CA ILE A 98 -6.34 16.05 -1.21
C ILE A 98 -7.20 16.69 -0.12
N ASP A 99 -8.27 16.02 0.27
CA ASP A 99 -9.20 16.49 1.29
C ASP A 99 -8.68 16.23 2.72
N GLY A 100 -9.17 17.02 3.69
CA GLY A 100 -8.96 16.78 5.12
C GLY A 100 -7.74 17.44 5.77
N GLY A 101 -7.00 18.29 5.04
CA GLY A 101 -5.88 19.08 5.59
C GLY A 101 -6.30 20.43 6.21
N TYR A 102 -5.49 20.97 7.12
CA TYR A 102 -5.65 22.34 7.64
C TYR A 102 -5.51 23.41 6.54
N VAL A 103 -4.68 23.12 5.54
CA VAL A 103 -4.53 23.87 4.29
C VAL A 103 -4.82 22.95 3.12
N GLN A 104 -5.25 23.53 2.00
CA GLN A 104 -5.50 22.76 0.78
C GLN A 104 -4.18 22.21 0.24
N ASN A 105 -4.09 20.88 0.16
CA ASN A 105 -2.97 20.17 -0.44
C ASN A 105 -3.39 19.58 -1.80
N TYR A 106 -2.39 19.38 -2.66
CA TYR A 106 -2.54 18.78 -3.99
C TYR A 106 -1.51 17.67 -4.15
N GLY A 107 -1.93 16.50 -4.61
CA GLY A 107 -1.11 15.31 -4.82
C GLY A 107 -0.83 15.07 -6.28
N TYR A 108 0.45 14.89 -6.62
CA TYR A 108 0.90 14.48 -7.95
C TYR A 108 1.84 13.30 -7.88
N ILE A 109 1.79 12.46 -8.91
CA ILE A 109 2.64 11.28 -9.04
C ILE A 109 3.47 11.39 -10.30
N VAL A 110 4.76 11.13 -10.15
CA VAL A 110 5.70 10.83 -11.23
C VAL A 110 6.20 9.41 -11.01
N GLU A 111 6.15 8.58 -12.04
CA GLU A 111 6.69 7.22 -11.99
C GLU A 111 7.77 7.07 -13.05
N THR A 112 8.83 6.38 -12.66
CA THR A 112 9.90 5.90 -13.54
C THR A 112 9.85 4.38 -13.56
N GLU A 113 10.83 3.73 -14.18
CA GLU A 113 10.92 2.27 -14.18
C GLU A 113 11.01 1.70 -12.75
N ARG A 114 11.79 2.36 -11.88
CA ARG A 114 12.09 1.87 -10.53
C ARG A 114 11.44 2.65 -9.40
N TYR A 115 11.08 3.91 -9.61
CA TYR A 115 10.68 4.78 -8.51
C TYR A 115 9.32 5.42 -8.74
N ARG A 116 8.60 5.64 -7.65
CA ARG A 116 7.42 6.51 -7.60
C ARG A 116 7.74 7.72 -6.73
N TYR A 117 7.50 8.90 -7.27
CA TYR A 117 7.64 10.18 -6.59
C TYR A 117 6.25 10.79 -6.36
N CYS A 118 5.85 10.87 -5.10
CA CYS A 118 4.58 11.48 -4.67
C CYS A 118 4.84 12.90 -4.17
N LEU A 119 4.43 13.89 -4.95
CA LEU A 119 4.52 15.31 -4.62
C LEU A 119 3.25 15.79 -3.92
N ARG A 120 3.35 16.14 -2.65
CA ARG A 120 2.31 16.86 -1.92
C ARG A 120 2.62 18.36 -1.96
N CYS A 121 1.91 19.08 -2.81
CA CYS A 121 2.05 20.52 -3.01
C CYS A 121 1.07 21.31 -2.14
N ASN A 122 1.58 22.36 -1.51
CA ASN A 122 0.83 23.35 -0.72
C ASN A 122 1.23 24.75 -1.20
N PRO A 123 0.39 25.43 -2.01
CA PRO A 123 0.72 26.76 -2.53
C PRO A 123 0.61 27.89 -1.50
N SER A 124 0.16 27.58 -0.26
CA SER A 124 -0.04 28.57 0.79
C SER A 124 1.28 29.25 1.19
N PRO A 125 1.30 30.58 1.39
CA PRO A 125 2.47 31.27 1.89
C PRO A 125 2.75 30.94 3.37
N GLY A 126 4.03 30.90 3.75
CA GLY A 126 4.45 30.76 5.16
C GLY A 126 4.44 29.34 5.71
N ASP A 127 4.31 28.33 4.84
CA ASP A 127 4.39 26.90 5.16
C ASP A 127 5.31 26.20 4.15
N TYR A 128 5.70 24.96 4.42
CA TYR A 128 6.44 24.13 3.47
C TYR A 128 5.58 23.85 2.23
N ASN A 129 6.10 24.20 1.06
CA ASN A 129 5.33 24.17 -0.16
C ASN A 129 5.29 22.82 -0.85
N CYS A 130 6.28 21.95 -0.66
CA CYS A 130 6.23 20.62 -1.25
C CYS A 130 6.92 19.55 -0.40
N TYR A 131 6.30 18.37 -0.34
CA TYR A 131 6.92 17.13 0.10
C TYR A 131 6.98 16.17 -1.08
N CYS A 132 8.17 15.80 -1.52
CA CYS A 132 8.37 14.79 -2.55
C CYS A 132 8.83 13.48 -1.90
N THR A 133 7.90 12.57 -1.68
CA THR A 133 8.20 11.23 -1.14
C THR A 133 8.60 10.29 -2.27
N ALA A 134 9.68 9.54 -2.08
CA ALA A 134 10.14 8.53 -3.01
C ALA A 134 9.89 7.10 -2.48
N TYR A 135 9.38 6.25 -3.36
CA TYR A 135 9.18 4.82 -3.12
C TYR A 135 9.94 4.01 -4.17
N ASP A 136 10.61 2.94 -3.75
CA ASP A 136 11.19 1.94 -4.65
C ASP A 136 10.10 0.92 -5.02
N LEU A 137 9.73 0.88 -6.30
CA LEU A 137 8.63 0.06 -6.82
C LEU A 137 8.95 -1.43 -6.78
N ASP A 138 10.22 -1.83 -6.90
CA ASP A 138 10.61 -3.23 -6.80
C ASP A 138 10.51 -3.73 -5.37
N VAL A 139 11.02 -2.95 -4.42
CA VAL A 139 10.89 -3.26 -2.99
C VAL A 139 9.42 -3.24 -2.57
N GLN A 140 8.65 -2.25 -3.02
CA GLN A 140 7.21 -2.19 -2.77
C GLN A 140 6.50 -3.45 -3.27
N ARG A 141 6.75 -3.86 -4.52
CA ARG A 141 6.18 -5.07 -5.11
C ARG A 141 6.59 -6.33 -4.33
N GLN A 142 7.86 -6.44 -3.97
CA GLN A 142 8.38 -7.59 -3.20
C GLN A 142 7.77 -7.66 -1.80
N ASN A 143 7.65 -6.53 -1.10
CA ASN A 143 7.09 -6.48 0.24
C ASN A 143 5.59 -6.77 0.21
N MET A 144 4.83 -6.22 -0.73
CA MET A 144 3.41 -6.56 -0.90
C MET A 144 3.18 -8.02 -1.30
N ALA A 145 4.12 -8.64 -2.02
CA ALA A 145 4.05 -10.06 -2.34
C ALA A 145 4.37 -10.96 -1.12
N ARG A 146 5.21 -10.48 -0.20
CA ARG A 146 5.54 -11.17 1.06
C ARG A 146 4.45 -11.00 2.12
N ASP A 147 3.86 -9.80 2.20
CA ASP A 147 2.74 -9.46 3.07
C ASP A 147 1.38 -9.78 2.41
N LYS A 148 1.30 -10.90 1.66
CA LYS A 148 0.00 -11.38 1.20
C LYS A 148 -0.85 -11.68 2.45
N PRO A 149 -2.08 -11.15 2.53
CA PRO A 149 -2.94 -11.43 3.66
C PRO A 149 -3.15 -12.94 3.78
N LEU A 150 -3.00 -13.47 4.99
CA LEU A 150 -3.22 -14.88 5.24
C LEU A 150 -4.66 -15.23 4.87
N VAL A 151 -4.81 -16.30 4.08
CA VAL A 151 -6.10 -16.87 3.73
C VAL A 151 -6.63 -17.72 4.86
N GLY A 152 -5.74 -18.49 5.50
CA GLY A 152 -6.08 -19.30 6.67
C GLY A 152 -4.87 -19.93 7.32
N ARG A 153 -5.09 -20.53 8.49
CA ARG A 153 -4.10 -21.26 9.28
C ARG A 153 -4.66 -22.61 9.67
N VAL A 154 -3.83 -23.64 9.73
CA VAL A 154 -4.17 -24.94 10.30
C VAL A 154 -3.23 -25.27 11.44
N THR A 155 -3.71 -26.01 12.43
CA THR A 155 -2.94 -26.45 13.60
C THR A 155 -3.29 -27.88 13.97
N TYR A 156 -2.33 -28.62 14.51
CA TYR A 156 -2.47 -30.04 14.89
C TYR A 156 -2.25 -30.25 16.39
N ALA A 157 -2.66 -31.41 16.93
CA ALA A 157 -2.49 -31.72 18.36
C ALA A 157 -1.02 -31.79 18.82
N ASN A 158 -0.10 -32.11 17.91
CA ASN A 158 1.34 -32.14 18.20
C ASN A 158 1.99 -30.74 18.30
N GLY A 159 1.23 -29.68 18.02
CA GLY A 159 1.72 -28.29 18.04
C GLY A 159 2.17 -27.75 16.68
N ASP A 160 2.16 -28.57 15.62
CA ASP A 160 2.50 -28.11 14.28
C ASP A 160 1.44 -27.13 13.77
N ALA A 161 1.89 -26.11 13.05
CA ALA A 161 1.04 -25.09 12.45
C ALA A 161 1.50 -24.77 11.03
N GLN A 162 0.55 -24.56 10.12
CA GLN A 162 0.82 -24.13 8.75
C GLN A 162 -0.08 -22.95 8.39
N GLU A 163 0.52 -21.90 7.85
CA GLU A 163 -0.16 -20.69 7.40
C GLU A 163 -0.21 -20.65 5.87
N PHE A 164 -1.33 -20.18 5.32
CA PHE A 164 -1.59 -20.18 3.88
C PHE A 164 -1.87 -18.76 3.39
N THR A 165 -1.19 -18.36 2.33
CA THR A 165 -1.49 -17.13 1.56
C THR A 165 -2.20 -17.44 0.23
N ASP A 166 -2.26 -18.71 -0.15
CA ASP A 166 -2.97 -19.20 -1.33
C ASP A 166 -4.28 -19.89 -0.92
N ALA A 167 -5.37 -19.47 -1.53
CA ALA A 167 -6.71 -19.93 -1.15
C ALA A 167 -6.98 -21.38 -1.57
N GLU A 168 -6.50 -21.80 -2.73
CA GLU A 168 -6.71 -23.17 -3.21
C GLU A 168 -5.93 -24.17 -2.36
N ALA A 169 -4.69 -23.83 -2.00
CA ALA A 169 -3.87 -24.65 -1.11
C ALA A 169 -4.49 -24.78 0.29
N PHE A 170 -5.02 -23.68 0.84
CA PHE A 170 -5.72 -23.71 2.13
C PHE A 170 -6.97 -24.60 2.08
N LEU A 171 -7.84 -24.39 1.10
CA LEU A 171 -9.08 -25.16 0.93
C LEU A 171 -8.80 -26.64 0.70
N LYS A 172 -7.75 -26.97 -0.07
CA LYS A 172 -7.30 -28.34 -0.27
C LYS A 172 -6.86 -28.98 1.04
N CYS A 173 -6.02 -28.30 1.84
CA CYS A 173 -5.57 -28.80 3.13
C CYS A 173 -6.74 -29.06 4.08
N VAL A 174 -7.68 -28.13 4.20
CA VAL A 174 -8.89 -28.32 5.03
C VAL A 174 -9.68 -29.55 4.57
N ARG A 175 -9.90 -29.71 3.26
CA ARG A 175 -10.64 -30.85 2.71
C ARG A 175 -9.96 -32.20 3.01
N GLU A 176 -8.64 -32.26 2.93
CA GLU A 176 -7.86 -33.49 3.11
C GLU A 176 -7.71 -33.87 4.59
N GLU A 177 -7.55 -32.89 5.48
CA GLU A 177 -7.28 -33.12 6.91
C GLU A 177 -8.55 -33.22 7.77
N LEU A 178 -9.64 -32.57 7.36
CA LEU A 178 -10.89 -32.53 8.13
C LEU A 178 -11.40 -33.94 8.52
N PRO A 179 -11.43 -34.96 7.63
CA PRO A 179 -11.87 -36.31 8.02
C PRO A 179 -11.02 -36.98 9.10
N TYR A 180 -9.77 -36.55 9.27
CA TYR A 180 -8.81 -37.10 10.23
C TYR A 180 -8.73 -36.28 11.52
N HIS A 181 -9.54 -35.23 11.66
CA HIS A 181 -9.54 -34.38 12.85
C HIS A 181 -9.63 -35.13 14.21
N PRO A 182 -10.33 -36.28 14.35
CA PRO A 182 -10.40 -36.98 15.64
C PRO A 182 -9.06 -37.61 16.05
N THR A 183 -8.20 -37.96 15.09
CA THR A 183 -6.92 -38.62 15.35
C THR A 183 -5.75 -37.64 15.32
N THR A 184 -5.81 -36.60 14.48
CA THR A 184 -4.74 -35.60 14.34
C THR A 184 -4.92 -34.38 15.23
N GLY A 185 -6.13 -34.18 15.77
CA GLY A 185 -6.53 -32.96 16.47
C GLY A 185 -6.50 -31.72 15.58
N PHE A 186 -6.70 -31.90 14.28
CA PHE A 186 -6.74 -30.85 13.27
C PHE A 186 -7.73 -29.73 13.64
N ARG A 187 -7.28 -28.48 13.53
CA ARG A 187 -8.07 -27.26 13.65
C ARG A 187 -7.66 -26.29 12.57
N TYR A 188 -8.58 -25.39 12.18
CA TYR A 188 -8.30 -24.39 11.16
C TYR A 188 -8.88 -23.02 11.53
N GLU A 189 -8.31 -21.97 10.95
CA GLU A 189 -8.77 -20.61 11.07
C GLU A 189 -8.85 -20.01 9.68
N VAL A 190 -10.02 -19.49 9.31
CA VAL A 190 -10.19 -18.73 8.06
C VAL A 190 -9.89 -17.27 8.37
N LEU A 191 -8.83 -16.74 7.76
CA LEU A 191 -8.30 -15.41 8.03
C LEU A 191 -8.65 -14.40 6.93
N THR A 192 -9.08 -14.85 5.76
CA THR A 192 -9.57 -13.98 4.68
C THR A 192 -11.03 -13.56 4.85
N ASP A 193 -11.34 -12.35 4.40
CA ASP A 193 -12.71 -11.86 4.21
C ASP A 193 -13.33 -12.28 2.87
N ASP A 194 -12.60 -13.00 2.01
CA ASP A 194 -13.11 -13.50 0.74
C ASP A 194 -14.37 -14.37 0.97
N PRO A 195 -15.55 -13.94 0.49
CA PRO A 195 -16.80 -14.64 0.73
C PRO A 195 -16.84 -16.02 0.04
N SER A 196 -16.11 -16.22 -1.06
CA SER A 196 -16.02 -17.51 -1.75
C SER A 196 -15.26 -18.52 -0.91
N VAL A 197 -14.10 -18.13 -0.38
CA VAL A 197 -13.29 -19.00 0.49
C VAL A 197 -14.06 -19.34 1.77
N ARG A 198 -14.66 -18.35 2.43
CA ARG A 198 -15.44 -18.55 3.65
C ARG A 198 -16.63 -19.48 3.41
N LYS A 199 -17.35 -19.34 2.30
CA LYS A 199 -18.45 -20.24 1.95
C LYS A 199 -17.95 -21.66 1.70
N GLN A 200 -16.88 -21.83 0.91
CA GLN A 200 -16.35 -23.17 0.61
C GLN A 200 -15.89 -23.91 1.86
N VAL A 201 -15.28 -23.22 2.82
CA VAL A 201 -14.93 -23.84 4.11
C VAL A 201 -16.20 -24.27 4.86
N ASP A 202 -17.21 -23.39 4.96
CA ASP A 202 -18.47 -23.77 5.61
C ASP A 202 -19.13 -24.96 4.88
N ASP A 203 -19.16 -24.97 3.55
CA ASP A 203 -19.71 -26.07 2.74
C ASP A 203 -19.02 -27.41 3.07
N MET A 204 -17.70 -27.43 3.21
CA MET A 204 -16.95 -28.64 3.60
C MET A 204 -17.34 -29.14 4.99
N ILE A 205 -17.62 -28.23 5.93
CA ILE A 205 -17.99 -28.59 7.30
C ILE A 205 -19.42 -29.14 7.36
N PHE A 206 -20.36 -28.47 6.67
CA PHE A 206 -21.74 -28.96 6.58
C PHE A 206 -21.77 -30.35 5.92
N ASP A 207 -21.06 -30.53 4.80
CA ASP A 207 -20.95 -31.82 4.12
C ASP A 207 -20.35 -32.91 5.02
N PHE A 208 -19.33 -32.58 5.81
CA PHE A 208 -18.75 -33.51 6.79
C PHE A 208 -19.76 -33.99 7.86
N TYR A 209 -20.72 -33.13 8.24
CA TYR A 209 -21.81 -33.49 9.15
C TYR A 209 -23.04 -34.07 8.44
N GLY A 210 -22.99 -34.25 7.11
CA GLY A 210 -24.11 -34.74 6.31
C GLY A 210 -25.25 -33.73 6.16
N GLU A 211 -24.95 -32.44 6.32
CA GLU A 211 -25.90 -31.33 6.17
C GLU A 211 -25.55 -30.48 4.93
N GLU A 212 -26.52 -29.74 4.41
CA GLU A 212 -26.26 -28.71 3.39
C GLU A 212 -26.10 -27.33 4.05
N ASN A 213 -25.10 -26.55 3.62
CA ASN A 213 -24.92 -25.19 4.11
C ASN A 213 -26.13 -24.31 3.74
N PRO A 214 -26.93 -23.81 4.70
CA PRO A 214 -28.13 -23.02 4.42
C PRO A 214 -27.81 -21.59 3.99
N ARG A 215 -26.55 -21.17 3.99
CA ARG A 215 -26.12 -19.80 3.69
C ARG A 215 -25.70 -19.66 2.22
N GLN A 216 -26.44 -18.82 1.50
CA GLN A 216 -26.08 -18.38 0.14
C GLN A 216 -24.87 -17.44 0.14
N LEU A 217 -24.12 -17.41 -0.96
CA LEU A 217 -22.89 -16.61 -1.13
C LEU A 217 -23.09 -15.11 -0.80
N GLU A 218 -24.23 -14.56 -1.20
CA GLU A 218 -24.63 -13.16 -0.96
C GLU A 218 -24.64 -12.79 0.53
N LYS A 219 -24.90 -13.77 1.40
CA LYS A 219 -24.88 -13.56 2.86
C LYS A 219 -23.46 -13.33 3.37
N TYR A 220 -22.48 -14.04 2.81
CA TYR A 220 -21.06 -13.87 3.12
C TYR A 220 -20.52 -12.53 2.62
N GLN A 221 -20.99 -12.06 1.46
CA GLN A 221 -20.60 -10.74 0.92
C GLN A 221 -21.04 -9.57 1.82
N LYS A 222 -22.19 -9.69 2.51
CA LYS A 222 -22.77 -8.63 3.36
C LYS A 222 -22.23 -8.60 4.79
N THR A 223 -21.52 -9.64 5.22
CA THR A 223 -20.94 -9.72 6.56
C THR A 223 -19.43 -9.96 6.46
N PRO A 224 -18.61 -8.90 6.38
CA PRO A 224 -17.19 -9.02 6.71
C PRO A 224 -17.10 -9.50 8.16
N LYS A 225 -16.31 -10.54 8.44
CA LYS A 225 -16.21 -11.05 9.81
C LYS A 225 -15.26 -10.14 10.57
N GLN A 226 -15.80 -9.20 11.35
CA GLN A 226 -15.03 -8.56 12.42
C GLN A 226 -14.70 -9.64 13.48
N GLY A 227 -13.48 -10.16 13.45
CA GLY A 227 -12.94 -11.01 14.50
C GLY A 227 -12.67 -12.46 14.09
N MET A 228 -11.49 -12.95 14.49
CA MET A 228 -10.98 -14.31 14.33
C MET A 228 -12.05 -15.35 14.68
N THR A 229 -12.57 -16.09 13.70
CA THR A 229 -13.35 -17.31 13.99
C THR A 229 -12.41 -18.49 14.12
N MET A 230 -12.22 -18.94 15.35
CA MET A 230 -11.66 -20.25 15.68
C MET A 230 -12.59 -21.33 15.10
N GLY A 231 -12.23 -21.91 13.96
CA GLY A 231 -12.85 -23.10 13.40
C GLY A 231 -12.22 -24.34 14.03
N GLY A 232 -12.80 -24.83 15.11
CA GLY A 232 -12.31 -26.02 15.77
C GLY A 232 -13.47 -26.81 16.32
N ILE A 233 -13.62 -28.05 15.86
CA ILE A 233 -14.48 -29.04 16.50
C ILE A 233 -13.87 -29.26 17.90
N LYS A 234 -14.63 -28.97 18.96
CA LYS A 234 -14.25 -29.27 20.34
C LYS A 234 -14.27 -30.76 20.60
#